data_AF-A0A5C1A8I2-F1
#
_entry.id   AF-A0A5C1A8I2-F1
#
_cell.length_a   1.000
_cell.length_b   1.000
_cell.length_c   1.000
_cell.angle_alpha   90.00
_cell.angle_beta   90.00
_cell.angle_gamma   90.00
#
_symmetry.space_group_name_H-M   'P 1'
#
loop_
_entity.id
_entity.type
_entity.pdbx_description
1 polymer ?
#
loop_
_entity_poly.entity_id
_entity_poly.type
_entity_poly.pdbx_seq_one_letter_code
_entity_poly.pdbx_strand_id
1 'polypeptide(L)'
;MADARPADEAPDGAAVFPLIPPELGVHPLLLAVLHAYVFLEGSEEVVLNGAVAEEAMQYLVTYLQRLTGAELKRMREDLATLATFAKSEKWPKQQVRFLQEFLDDNGIQ
;
A
#
# COMPACT_ATOMS: atom_id res chain seq x y z
N MET A 1 -31.71 -11.02 -13.49
CA MET A 1 -31.66 -9.57 -13.22
C MET A 1 -30.26 -9.30 -12.70
N ALA A 2 -29.45 -8.57 -13.46
CA ALA A 2 -28.10 -8.21 -13.02
C ALA A 2 -28.26 -7.12 -11.96
N ASP A 3 -27.76 -7.40 -10.77
CA ASP A 3 -27.71 -6.46 -9.66
C ASP A 3 -26.74 -5.33 -10.03
N ALA A 4 -27.27 -4.15 -10.33
CA ALA A 4 -26.46 -2.99 -10.65
C ALA A 4 -25.95 -2.41 -9.33
N ARG A 5 -24.75 -2.83 -8.90
CA ARG A 5 -24.04 -2.20 -7.77
C ARG A 5 -24.01 -0.67 -8.00
N PRO A 6 -24.24 0.16 -6.97
CA PRO A 6 -24.09 1.60 -7.12
C PRO A 6 -22.68 1.90 -7.64
N ALA A 7 -22.58 2.78 -8.64
CA ALA A 7 -21.34 3.05 -9.39
C ALA A 7 -20.16 3.57 -8.54
N ASP A 8 -20.39 3.84 -7.25
CA ASP A 8 -19.43 4.38 -6.29
C ASP A 8 -18.84 3.32 -5.34
N GLU A 9 -19.33 2.07 -5.35
CA GLU A 9 -18.73 0.99 -4.56
C GLU A 9 -17.65 0.27 -5.35
N ALA A 10 -16.48 0.10 -4.73
CA ALA A 10 -15.41 -0.71 -5.29
C ALA A 10 -15.93 -2.13 -5.55
N PRO A 11 -15.52 -2.78 -6.66
CA PRO A 11 -15.90 -4.17 -6.91
C PRO A 11 -15.51 -5.06 -5.72
N ASP A 12 -16.38 -6.02 -5.40
CA ASP A 12 -16.02 -7.12 -4.50
C ASP A 12 -14.69 -7.74 -4.95
N GLY A 13 -13.82 -8.02 -3.98
CA GLY A 13 -12.47 -8.52 -4.21
C GLY A 13 -11.41 -7.43 -4.43
N ALA A 14 -11.76 -6.14 -4.42
CA ALA A 14 -10.78 -5.05 -4.48
C ALA A 14 -10.11 -4.86 -3.11
N ALA A 15 -8.77 -4.92 -3.08
CA ALA A 15 -8.02 -4.60 -1.88
C ALA A 15 -7.97 -3.08 -1.68
N VAL A 16 -8.24 -2.64 -0.45
CA VAL A 16 -8.30 -1.23 -0.09
C VAL A 16 -7.30 -0.96 1.04
N PHE A 17 -6.39 -0.02 0.80
CA PHE A 17 -5.65 0.63 1.88
C PHE A 17 -6.48 1.84 2.35
N PRO A 18 -6.69 2.02 3.67
CA PRO A 18 -7.54 3.09 4.15
C PRO A 18 -6.87 4.47 4.00
N LEU A 19 -7.70 5.50 3.88
CA LEU A 19 -7.23 6.88 3.88
C LEU A 19 -6.59 7.21 5.23
N ILE A 20 -5.35 7.71 5.19
CA ILE A 20 -4.60 8.07 6.38
C ILE A 20 -4.83 9.55 6.72
N PRO A 21 -5.13 9.91 7.98
CA PRO A 21 -5.34 11.29 8.38
C PRO A 21 -4.09 12.16 8.11
N PRO A 22 -4.25 13.38 7.56
CA PRO A 22 -3.13 14.27 7.25
C PRO A 22 -2.34 14.69 8.51
N GLU A 23 -2.96 14.67 9.68
CA GLU A 23 -2.34 15.02 10.96
C GLU A 23 -1.21 14.05 11.35
N LEU A 24 -1.16 12.85 10.76
CA LEU A 24 -0.09 11.89 11.00
C LEU A 24 1.25 12.33 10.37
N GLY A 25 1.22 13.26 9.41
CA GLY A 25 2.43 13.86 8.82
C GLY A 25 3.23 12.94 7.89
N VAL A 26 2.67 11.79 7.52
CA VAL A 26 3.26 10.84 6.57
C VAL A 26 3.30 11.44 5.17
N HIS A 27 4.39 11.24 4.44
CA HIS A 27 4.56 11.85 3.12
C HIS A 27 3.47 11.37 2.14
N PRO A 28 2.75 12.29 1.45
CA PRO A 28 1.64 11.92 0.56
C PRO A 28 2.03 10.96 -0.57
N LEU A 29 3.24 11.08 -1.12
CA LEU A 29 3.71 10.14 -2.15
C LEU A 29 3.86 8.72 -1.63
N LEU A 30 4.32 8.52 -0.38
CA LEU A 30 4.37 7.19 0.22
C LEU A 30 2.97 6.62 0.38
N LEU A 31 2.02 7.43 0.86
CA LEU A 31 0.62 7.01 1.00
C LEU A 31 0.02 6.59 -0.34
N ALA A 32 0.25 7.38 -1.40
CA ALA A 32 -0.22 7.06 -2.74
C ALA A 32 0.40 5.74 -3.27
N VAL A 33 1.70 5.55 -3.05
CA VAL A 33 2.41 4.32 -3.41
C VAL A 33 1.86 3.11 -2.65
N LEU A 34 1.62 3.22 -1.34
CA LEU A 34 1.05 2.12 -0.54
C LEU A 34 -0.39 1.78 -0.97
N HIS A 35 -1.21 2.78 -1.30
CA HIS A 35 -2.54 2.53 -1.86
C HIS A 35 -2.47 1.75 -3.17
N ALA A 36 -1.58 2.16 -4.08
CA ALA A 36 -1.39 1.46 -5.35
C ALA A 36 -0.85 0.04 -5.15
N TYR A 37 0.16 -0.12 -4.28
CA TYR A 37 0.77 -1.42 -3.99
C TYR A 37 -0.26 -2.40 -3.42
N VAL A 38 -1.01 -2.00 -2.39
CA VAL A 38 -2.04 -2.86 -1.77
C VAL A 38 -3.13 -3.23 -2.77
N PHE A 39 -3.53 -2.28 -3.62
CA PHE A 39 -4.53 -2.56 -4.66
C PHE A 39 -4.00 -3.57 -5.70
N LEU A 40 -2.78 -3.38 -6.19
CA LEU A 40 -2.18 -4.23 -7.23
C LEU A 40 -1.88 -5.65 -6.71
N GLU A 41 -1.38 -5.78 -5.49
CA GLU A 41 -1.03 -7.09 -4.90
C GLU A 41 -2.25 -7.83 -4.34
N GLY A 42 -3.16 -7.10 -3.70
CA GLY A 42 -4.21 -7.70 -2.88
C GLY A 42 -5.55 -7.92 -3.58
N SER A 43 -5.76 -7.32 -4.75
CA SER A 43 -7.06 -7.45 -5.44
C SER A 43 -7.17 -8.76 -6.20
N GLU A 44 -8.37 -9.31 -6.22
CA GLU A 44 -8.68 -10.56 -6.92
C GLU A 44 -8.65 -10.41 -8.45
N GLU A 45 -8.45 -11.53 -9.17
CA GLU A 45 -8.39 -11.54 -10.65
C GLU A 45 -9.66 -11.01 -11.34
N VAL A 46 -10.80 -11.06 -10.64
CA VAL A 46 -12.07 -10.48 -11.13
C VAL A 46 -12.02 -8.95 -11.19
N VAL A 47 -11.14 -8.32 -10.42
CA VAL A 47 -10.95 -6.87 -10.36
C VAL A 47 -9.88 -6.41 -11.35
N LEU A 48 -8.76 -7.12 -11.42
CA LEU A 48 -7.64 -6.76 -12.29
C LEU A 48 -6.88 -7.99 -12.76
N ASN A 49 -6.29 -7.89 -13.96
CA ASN A 49 -5.47 -8.98 -14.49
C ASN A 49 -4.17 -9.10 -13.67
N GLY A 50 -3.98 -10.26 -13.01
CA GLY A 50 -2.85 -10.48 -12.11
C GLY A 50 -1.48 -10.31 -12.76
N ALA A 51 -1.30 -10.75 -14.01
CA ALA A 51 -0.02 -10.60 -14.72
C ALA A 51 0.33 -9.13 -15.00
N VAL A 52 -0.69 -8.32 -15.34
CA VAL A 52 -0.50 -6.87 -15.52
C VAL A 52 -0.22 -6.17 -14.18
N ALA A 53 -0.85 -6.62 -13.10
CA ALA A 53 -0.59 -6.11 -11.76
C ALA A 53 0.85 -6.37 -11.32
N GLU A 54 1.31 -7.60 -11.52
CA GLU A 54 2.66 -8.02 -11.15
C GLU A 54 3.71 -7.19 -11.89
N GLU A 55 3.55 -6.99 -13.21
CA GLU A 55 4.46 -6.15 -13.99
C GLU A 55 4.47 -4.69 -13.49
N ALA A 56 3.29 -4.11 -13.22
CA ALA A 56 3.19 -2.76 -12.68
C ALA A 56 3.85 -2.63 -11.29
N MET A 57 3.65 -3.62 -10.42
CA MET A 57 4.28 -3.70 -9.10
C MET A 57 5.80 -3.78 -9.21
N GLN A 58 6.33 -4.60 -10.12
CA GLN A 58 7.78 -4.71 -10.34
C GLN A 58 8.41 -3.37 -10.71
N TYR A 59 7.77 -2.58 -11.57
CA TYR A 59 8.24 -1.23 -11.89
C TYR A 59 8.18 -0.28 -10.69
N LEU A 60 7.07 -0.29 -9.96
CA LEU A 60 6.91 0.53 -8.75
C LEU A 60 8.02 0.22 -7.74
N VAL A 61 8.26 -1.05 -7.43
CA VAL A 61 9.33 -1.49 -6.52
C VAL A 61 10.71 -1.10 -7.06
N THR A 62 10.96 -1.31 -8.36
CA THR A 62 12.23 -0.91 -9.01
C THR A 62 12.54 0.58 -8.83
N TYR A 63 11.53 1.45 -8.87
CA TYR A 63 11.74 2.87 -8.62
C TYR A 63 11.96 3.20 -7.15
N LEU A 64 11.23 2.54 -6.23
CA LEU A 64 11.44 2.71 -4.79
C LEU A 64 12.84 2.25 -4.35
N GLN A 65 13.39 1.21 -4.97
CA GLN A 65 14.76 0.73 -4.73
C GLN A 65 15.85 1.76 -5.07
N ARG A 66 15.51 2.84 -5.79
CA ARG A 66 16.46 3.94 -6.07
C ARG A 66 16.54 4.97 -4.95
N LEU A 67 15.65 4.91 -3.97
CA LEU A 67 15.66 5.83 -2.84
C LEU A 67 16.92 5.61 -2.01
N THR A 68 17.62 6.70 -1.69
CA THR A 68 18.83 6.66 -0.87
C THR A 68 18.89 7.87 0.07
N GLY A 69 19.83 7.85 1.02
CA GLY A 69 20.12 9.00 1.86
C GLY A 69 18.89 9.52 2.63
N ALA A 70 18.60 10.81 2.47
CA ALA A 70 17.53 11.48 3.22
C ALA A 70 16.13 10.99 2.83
N GLU A 71 15.90 10.64 1.57
CA GLU A 71 14.58 10.21 1.09
C GLU A 71 14.22 8.82 1.64
N LEU A 72 15.17 7.89 1.57
CA LEU A 72 15.01 6.56 2.16
C LEU A 72 14.85 6.63 3.69
N LYS A 73 15.65 7.46 4.36
CA LYS A 73 15.52 7.67 5.81
C LYS A 73 14.10 8.16 6.15
N ARG A 74 13.59 9.15 5.39
CA ARG A 74 12.24 9.66 5.59
C ARG A 74 11.18 8.58 5.39
N MET A 75 11.31 7.75 4.36
CA MET A 75 10.40 6.64 4.11
C MET A 75 10.37 5.61 5.24
N ARG A 76 11.53 5.31 5.85
CA ARG A 76 11.61 4.44 7.04
C ARG A 76 10.87 5.02 8.24
N GLU A 77 11.06 6.32 8.51
CA GLU A 77 10.39 7.03 9.60
C GLU A 77 8.86 7.10 9.41
N ASP A 78 8.43 7.36 8.17
CA ASP A 78 7.03 7.41 7.79
C ASP A 78 6.35 6.03 7.92
N LEU A 79 6.99 4.94 7.47
CA LEU A 79 6.48 3.57 7.64
C LEU A 79 6.40 3.17 9.13
N ALA A 80 7.38 3.55 9.94
CA ALA A 80 7.34 3.33 11.38
C ALA A 80 6.18 4.09 12.06
N THR A 81 5.90 5.30 11.58
CA THR A 81 4.78 6.13 12.04
C THR A 81 3.45 5.49 11.67
N LEU A 82 3.29 5.03 10.43
CA LEU A 82 2.12 4.27 9.97
C LEU A 82 1.92 2.98 10.76
N ALA A 83 2.97 2.20 10.99
CA ALA A 83 2.88 0.96 11.76
C ALA A 83 2.45 1.21 13.22
N THR A 84 2.89 2.33 13.81
CA THR A 84 2.47 2.73 15.16
C THR A 84 1.00 3.15 15.19
N PHE A 85 0.57 3.94 14.20
CA PHE A 85 -0.82 4.32 14.03
C PHE A 85 -1.74 3.10 13.79
N ALA A 86 -1.36 2.20 12.89
CA ALA A 86 -2.11 0.97 12.62
C ALA A 86 -2.28 0.12 13.90
N LYS A 87 -1.25 0.07 14.76
CA LYS A 87 -1.34 -0.59 16.07
C LYS A 87 -2.33 0.11 17.01
N SER A 88 -2.32 1.46 17.09
CA SER A 88 -3.26 2.20 17.95
C SER A 88 -4.70 2.06 17.48
N GLU A 89 -4.91 2.03 16.17
CA GLU A 89 -6.21 1.77 15.52
C GLU A 89 -6.60 0.29 15.51
N LYS A 90 -5.81 -0.59 16.14
CA LYS A 90 -6.06 -2.03 16.27
C LYS A 90 -6.25 -2.75 14.94
N TRP A 91 -5.50 -2.35 13.92
CA TRP A 91 -5.48 -3.06 12.64
C TRP A 91 -5.04 -4.52 12.83
N PRO A 92 -5.46 -5.42 11.93
CA PRO A 92 -4.98 -6.80 11.91
C PRO A 92 -3.45 -6.89 11.97
N LYS A 93 -2.92 -7.84 12.75
CA LYS A 93 -1.47 -8.03 12.93
C LYS A 93 -0.72 -8.17 11.61
N GLN A 94 -1.33 -8.81 10.62
CA GLN A 94 -0.73 -8.99 9.29
C GLN A 94 -0.55 -7.66 8.56
N GLN A 95 -1.48 -6.72 8.66
CA GLN A 95 -1.37 -5.39 8.05
C GLN A 95 -0.31 -4.54 8.74
N VAL A 96 -0.22 -4.63 10.07
CA VAL A 96 0.85 -3.98 10.84
C VAL A 96 2.21 -4.54 10.41
N ARG A 97 2.31 -5.87 10.28
CA ARG A 97 3.53 -6.55 9.86
C ARG A 97 3.96 -6.15 8.45
N PHE A 98 3.01 -6.08 7.51
CA PHE A 98 3.23 -5.55 6.17
C PHE A 98 3.93 -4.18 6.21
N LEU A 99 3.44 -3.22 7.00
CA LEU A 99 4.07 -1.90 7.10
C LEU A 99 5.49 -1.94 7.70
N GLN A 100 5.75 -2.89 8.60
CA GLN A 100 7.05 -3.04 9.25
C GLN A 100 8.08 -3.71 8.34
N GLU A 101 7.65 -4.66 7.51
CA GLU A 101 8.52 -5.47 6.65
C GLU A 101 8.56 -4.95 5.21
N PHE A 102 7.71 -3.98 4.84
CA PHE A 102 7.54 -3.47 3.47
C PHE A 102 8.84 -3.20 2.72
N LEU A 103 9.81 -2.55 3.36
CA LEU A 103 11.09 -2.23 2.72
C LEU A 103 11.96 -3.47 2.52
N ASP A 104 12.02 -4.32 3.54
CA ASP A 104 12.88 -5.49 3.54
C ASP A 104 12.35 -6.54 2.54
N ASP A 105 11.02 -6.75 2.53
CA ASP A 105 10.34 -7.65 1.59
C ASP A 105 10.52 -7.21 0.13
N ASN A 106 10.66 -5.91 -0.11
CA ASN A 106 10.86 -5.33 -1.44
C ASN A 106 12.34 -5.03 -1.77
N GLY A 107 13.28 -5.38 -0.90
CA GLY A 107 14.71 -5.16 -1.12
C GLY A 107 15.12 -3.68 -1.22
N ILE A 108 14.42 -2.78 -0.52
CA ILE A 108 14.68 -1.34 -0.49
C ILE A 108 15.62 -1.03 0.68
N GLN A 109 16.90 -0.76 0.40
CA GLN A 109 17.99 -0.70 1.41
C GLN A 109 18.71 0.63 1.53
#